data_AF-A0A0B5HZV2-F1
#
_entry.id   AF-A0A0B5HZV2-F1
#
_cell.length_a   1.000
_cell.length_b   1.000
_cell.length_c   1.000
_cell.angle_alpha   90.00
_cell.angle_beta   90.00
_cell.angle_gamma   90.00
#
_symmetry.space_group_name_H-M   'P 1'
#
loop_
_entity.id
_entity.type
_entity.pdbx_description
1 polymer ?
#
loop_
_entity_poly.entity_id
_entity_poly.type
_entity_poly.pdbx_seq_one_letter_code
_entity_poly.pdbx_strand_id
1 'polypeptide(L)'
;MLEEAPPAAVEYVADPVKVPAADSAKYTLVGRTAEYHRKQIREALGFRPSTVADERALGDRRRCTVGDLRSPVRTRCQAWWPHR
;
A
#
# COMPACT_ATOMS: atom_id res chain seq x y z
N MET A 1 -20.86 -3.28 -9.82
CA MET A 1 -21.38 -2.06 -9.19
C MET A 1 -20.23 -1.51 -8.39
N LEU A 2 -19.60 -0.42 -8.83
CA LEU A 2 -18.52 0.21 -8.04
C LEU A 2 -19.22 1.11 -7.03
N GLU A 3 -19.06 0.78 -5.75
CA GLU A 3 -19.39 1.68 -4.66
C GLU A 3 -18.66 3.01 -4.94
N GLU A 4 -19.43 4.09 -5.15
CA GLU A 4 -18.88 5.45 -5.24
C GLU A 4 -18.06 5.69 -3.96
N ALA A 5 -16.75 5.84 -4.09
CA ALA A 5 -15.89 6.07 -2.94
C ALA A 5 -16.30 7.38 -2.24
N PRO A 6 -16.23 7.50 -0.91
CA PRO A 6 -16.52 8.75 -0.23
C PRO A 6 -15.63 9.88 -0.77
N PRO A 7 -16.13 11.12 -0.91
CA PRO A 7 -15.35 12.23 -1.48
C PRO A 7 -14.01 12.44 -0.77
N ALA A 8 -13.98 12.30 0.56
CA ALA A 8 -12.77 12.39 1.37
C ALA A 8 -11.71 11.33 0.98
N ALA A 9 -12.12 10.13 0.55
CA ALA A 9 -11.21 9.10 0.08
C ALA A 9 -10.63 9.44 -1.30
N VAL A 10 -11.42 10.08 -2.17
CA VAL A 10 -10.97 10.53 -3.49
C VAL A 10 -9.93 11.64 -3.36
N GLU A 11 -10.20 12.64 -2.51
CA GLU A 11 -9.24 13.71 -2.20
C GLU A 11 -7.94 13.17 -1.60
N TYR A 12 -8.04 12.22 -0.67
CA TYR A 12 -6.86 11.61 -0.06
C TYR A 12 -5.98 10.85 -1.07
N VAL A 13 -6.58 10.18 -2.06
CA VAL A 13 -5.83 9.44 -3.10
C VAL A 13 -5.32 10.37 -4.20
N ALA A 14 -5.98 11.49 -4.45
CA ALA A 14 -5.54 12.50 -5.42
C ALA A 14 -4.16 13.07 -5.08
N ASP A 15 -3.88 13.31 -3.80
CA ASP A 15 -2.63 13.92 -3.32
C ASP A 15 -1.37 13.09 -3.62
N PRO A 16 -1.31 11.77 -3.34
CA PRO A 16 -0.20 10.91 -3.72
C PRO A 16 -0.06 10.73 -5.23
N VAL A 17 -1.18 10.64 -5.95
CA VAL A 17 -1.19 10.34 -7.39
C VAL A 17 -0.97 11.61 -8.23
N LYS A 18 -1.02 12.80 -7.61
CA LYS A 18 -0.86 14.11 -8.26
C LYS A 18 -1.84 14.33 -9.40
N VAL A 19 -3.04 13.78 -9.27
CA VAL A 19 -4.15 13.95 -10.22
C VAL A 19 -5.24 14.74 -9.51
N PRO A 20 -5.83 15.78 -10.12
CA PRO A 20 -6.97 16.48 -9.54
C PRO A 20 -8.11 15.51 -9.21
N ALA A 21 -8.75 15.67 -8.05
CA ALA A 21 -9.84 14.78 -7.61
C ALA A 21 -11.03 14.76 -8.60
N ALA A 22 -11.26 15.84 -9.34
CA ALA A 22 -12.29 15.88 -10.39
C ALA A 22 -11.97 14.99 -11.60
N ASP A 23 -10.68 14.65 -11.80
CA ASP A 23 -10.22 13.85 -12.94
C ASP A 23 -10.09 12.36 -12.60
N SER A 24 -10.09 11.98 -11.32
CA SER A 24 -9.95 10.58 -10.91
C SER A 24 -11.09 9.70 -11.41
N ALA A 25 -12.31 10.23 -11.50
CA ALA A 25 -13.48 9.53 -12.01
C ALA A 25 -13.43 9.27 -13.53
N LYS A 26 -12.59 10.00 -14.28
CA LYS A 26 -12.41 9.81 -15.72
C LYS A 26 -11.70 8.50 -16.04
N TYR A 27 -10.93 7.96 -15.09
CA TYR A 27 -10.17 6.74 -15.27
C TYR A 27 -10.96 5.53 -14.80
N THR A 28 -11.32 4.68 -15.74
CA THR A 28 -11.89 3.36 -15.45
C THR A 28 -10.79 2.44 -14.90
N LEU A 29 -10.68 2.36 -13.58
CA LEU A 29 -9.69 1.51 -12.88
C LEU A 29 -10.07 0.02 -12.85
N VAL A 30 -11.27 -0.31 -13.35
CA VAL A 30 -11.82 -1.68 -13.38
C VAL A 30 -12.26 -2.04 -14.79
N GLY A 31 -11.75 -3.15 -15.31
CA GLY A 31 -12.05 -3.62 -16.65
C GLY A 31 -10.84 -4.28 -17.31
N ARG A 32 -11.06 -4.89 -18.49
CA ARG A 32 -10.04 -5.68 -19.19
C ARG A 32 -8.77 -4.88 -19.49
N THR A 33 -8.91 -3.62 -19.92
CA THR A 33 -7.77 -2.74 -20.22
C THR A 33 -6.98 -2.38 -18.96
N ALA A 34 -7.66 -2.09 -17.84
CA ALA A 34 -7.00 -1.80 -16.57
C ALA A 34 -6.28 -3.04 -16.01
N GLU A 35 -6.85 -4.23 -16.16
CA GLU A 35 -6.19 -5.51 -15.83
C GLU A 35 -4.93 -5.73 -16.68
N TYR A 36 -5.03 -5.49 -17.98
CA TYR A 36 -3.91 -5.62 -18.90
C TYR A 36 -2.76 -4.67 -18.52
N HIS A 37 -3.03 -3.38 -18.29
CA HIS A 37 -2.00 -2.42 -17.85
C HIS A 37 -1.40 -2.78 -16.49
N ARG A 38 -2.21 -3.23 -15.51
CA ARG A 38 -1.68 -3.71 -14.21
C ARG A 38 -0.74 -4.89 -14.38
N LYS A 39 -1.04 -5.81 -15.31
CA LYS A 39 -0.14 -6.93 -15.63
C LYS A 39 1.18 -6.42 -16.21
N GLN A 40 1.13 -5.54 -17.22
CA GLN A 40 2.33 -4.96 -17.82
C GLN A 40 3.21 -4.23 -16.79
N ILE A 41 2.60 -3.42 -15.92
CA ILE A 41 3.32 -2.70 -14.86
C ILE A 41 3.98 -3.68 -13.88
N ARG A 42 3.26 -4.73 -13.45
CA ARG A 42 3.81 -5.74 -12.55
C ARG A 42 4.98 -6.49 -13.17
N GLU A 43 4.89 -6.86 -14.45
CA GLU A 43 5.97 -7.53 -15.17
C GLU A 43 7.19 -6.61 -15.32
N ALA A 44 6.98 -5.35 -15.72
CA ALA A 44 8.06 -4.38 -15.90
C ALA A 44 8.79 -4.04 -14.58
N LEU A 45 8.07 -3.99 -13.46
CA LEU A 45 8.64 -3.71 -12.14
C LEU A 45 9.15 -4.97 -11.41
N GLY A 46 9.00 -6.17 -12.00
CA GLY A 46 9.38 -7.42 -11.33
C GLY A 46 8.55 -7.69 -10.06
N PHE A 47 7.30 -7.27 -10.04
CA PHE A 47 6.42 -7.39 -8.88
C PHE A 47 6.15 -8.85 -8.53
N ARG A 48 6.33 -9.21 -7.25
CA ARG A 48 6.06 -10.54 -6.71
C ARG A 48 4.78 -10.48 -5.84
N PRO A 49 3.83 -11.42 -5.97
CA PRO A 49 2.56 -11.39 -5.23
C PRO A 49 2.77 -11.38 -3.71
N SER A 50 1.95 -10.61 -2.98
CA SER A 50 1.99 -10.60 -1.52
C SER A 50 1.60 -11.97 -0.96
N THR A 51 2.35 -12.43 0.03
CA THR A 51 2.10 -13.68 0.75
C THR A 51 1.76 -13.41 2.21
N VAL A 52 1.21 -14.41 2.90
CA VAL A 52 0.92 -14.36 4.35
C VAL A 52 2.18 -13.99 5.15
N ALA A 53 3.37 -14.35 4.67
CA ALA A 53 4.63 -13.94 5.29
C ALA A 53 4.85 -12.42 5.22
N ASP A 54 4.48 -11.77 4.12
CA ASP A 54 4.57 -10.32 3.96
C ASP A 54 3.56 -9.59 4.84
N GLU A 55 2.34 -10.13 4.95
CA GLU A 55 1.32 -9.61 5.86
C GLU A 55 1.80 -9.68 7.32
N ARG A 56 2.39 -10.82 7.71
CA ARG A 56 2.97 -11.02 9.04
C ARG A 56 4.14 -10.06 9.30
N ALA A 57 5.04 -9.90 8.33
CA ALA A 57 6.15 -8.96 8.42
C ALA A 57 5.67 -7.50 8.54
N LEU A 58 4.63 -7.11 7.78
CA LEU A 58 4.01 -5.78 7.89
C LEU A 58 3.32 -5.57 9.24
N GLY A 59 2.64 -6.59 9.77
CA GLY A 59 2.01 -6.56 11.08
C GLY A 59 3.03 -6.42 12.22
N ASP A 60 4.10 -7.21 12.17
CA ASP A 60 5.21 -7.12 13.11
C ASP A 60 5.92 -5.75 13.03
N ARG A 61 6.13 -5.23 11.81
CA ARG A 61 6.68 -3.87 11.60
C ARG A 61 5.78 -2.80 12.22
N ARG A 62 4.47 -2.84 11.94
CA ARG A 62 3.50 -1.88 12.50
C ARG A 62 3.49 -1.92 14.03
N ARG A 63 3.62 -3.12 14.60
CA ARG A 63 3.73 -3.30 16.05
C ARG A 63 5.00 -2.67 16.63
N CYS A 64 6.15 -2.80 15.96
CA CYS A 64 7.39 -2.13 16.38
C CYS A 64 7.28 -0.59 16.24
N THR A 65 6.61 -0.05 15.21
CA THR A 65 6.48 1.41 15.03
C THR A 65 5.46 2.06 15.96
N VAL A 66 4.46 1.32 16.44
CA VAL A 66 3.47 1.78 17.44
C VAL A 66 3.92 1.41 18.86
N GLY A 67 5.12 0.82 19.01
CA GLY A 67 5.67 0.46 20.30
C GLY A 67 5.87 1.68 21.20
N ASP A 68 5.16 1.70 22.33
CA ASP A 68 5.42 2.56 23.48
C ASP A 68 6.92 2.48 23.85
N LEU A 69 7.58 3.62 24.01
CA LEU A 69 9.02 3.75 24.27
C LEU A 69 9.49 3.04 25.57
N ARG A 70 8.57 2.47 26.36
CA ARG A 70 8.83 1.77 27.63
C ARG A 70 8.69 0.24 27.58
N SER A 71 8.38 -0.39 26.45
CA SER A 71 8.13 -1.85 26.41
C SER A 71 9.40 -2.73 26.35
N PRO A 72 9.50 -3.81 27.14
CA PRO A 72 10.65 -4.73 27.18
C PRO A 72 10.80 -5.65 25.96
N VAL A 73 9.89 -5.62 24.97
CA VAL A 73 10.00 -6.36 23.69
C VAL A 73 11.08 -5.79 22.75
N ARG A 74 11.72 -4.68 23.13
CA ARG A 74 12.69 -3.92 22.33
C ARG A 74 13.86 -4.75 21.77
N THR A 75 14.29 -5.79 22.47
CA THR A 75 15.48 -6.58 22.09
C THR A 75 15.34 -7.35 20.77
N ARG A 76 14.11 -7.56 20.27
CA ARG A 76 13.89 -8.30 19.02
C ARG A 76 13.68 -7.40 17.79
N CYS A 77 13.26 -6.14 17.96
CA CYS A 77 13.07 -5.22 16.82
C CYS A 77 14.42 -4.72 16.24
N GLN A 78 15.49 -4.63 17.04
CA GLN A 78 16.81 -4.16 16.56
C GLN A 78 17.52 -5.17 15.63
N ALA A 79 17.16 -6.45 15.68
CA ALA A 79 17.77 -7.48 14.84
C ALA A 79 17.24 -7.51 13.39
N TRP A 80 16.14 -6.80 13.10
CA TRP A 80 15.46 -6.83 11.80
C TRP A 80 15.69 -5.58 10.94
N TRP A 81 16.39 -4.57 11.46
CA TRP A 81 16.77 -3.39 10.69
C TRP A 81 18.20 -3.58 10.17
N PRO A 82 18.44 -3.64 8.85
CA PRO A 82 19.80 -3.53 8.34
C PRO A 82 20.20 -2.06 8.49
N HIS A 83 21.14 -1.79 9.41
CA HIS A 83 21.77 -0.48 9.54
C HIS A 83 22.00 0.15 8.17
N ARG A 84 21.42 1.32 7.95
CA ARG A 84 21.97 2.31 7.04
C ARG A 84 22.59 3.41 7.89
#